data_AF-A0A0A9W1J8-F1
#
_entry.id   AF-A0A0A9W1J8-F1
#
_cell.length_a   1.000
_cell.length_b   1.000
_cell.length_c   1.000
_cell.angle_alpha   90.00
_cell.angle_beta   90.00
_cell.angle_gamma   90.00
#
_symmetry.space_group_name_H-M   'P 1'
#
loop_
_entity.id
_entity.type
_entity.pdbx_description
1 polymer ?
#
loop_
_entity_poly.entity_id
_entity_poly.type
_entity_poly.pdbx_seq_one_letter_code
_entity_poly.pdbx_strand_id
1 'polypeptide(L)'
;MPRIVANSSCSICRKCNESPANVVLQNKFPYCRSCFTTMVSHKYRSTLGKSKLMKHGDRVLVAYSGSGSSVCLLNMIKVAMEDVSKKKKIKTETIVLFIDDMMPSIVDDNHRSRIISEIHDSLHPYEFDKYYTTLDSIFDDSPSIVPLGSHTDSGVNSRVQNLIAKTSTATSVNDLLGKLS
;
A
#
# COMPACT_ATOMS: atom_id res chain seq x y z
N MET A 1 13.26 11.08 -4.55
CA MET A 1 11.97 10.68 -5.16
C MET A 1 11.90 11.19 -6.59
N PRO A 2 11.48 10.40 -7.59
CA PRO A 2 11.27 10.92 -8.93
C PRO A 2 10.11 11.94 -8.89
N ARG A 3 10.42 13.19 -9.22
CA ARG A 3 9.47 14.29 -9.26
C ARG A 3 8.60 14.11 -10.51
N ILE A 4 7.30 13.87 -10.35
CA ILE A 4 6.37 13.87 -11.49
C ILE A 4 6.13 15.33 -11.86
N VAL A 5 6.97 15.85 -12.75
CA VAL A 5 6.79 17.19 -13.31
C VAL A 5 5.93 17.03 -14.55
N ALA A 6 4.68 17.50 -14.49
CA ALA A 6 3.87 17.72 -15.69
C ALA A 6 4.48 18.92 -16.44
N ASN A 7 5.54 18.68 -17.21
CA ASN A 7 6.19 19.75 -17.94
C ASN A 7 5.46 19.96 -19.28
N SER A 8 5.05 21.20 -19.52
CA SER A 8 4.24 21.69 -20.64
C SER A 8 4.97 21.68 -22.00
N SER A 9 6.02 20.89 -22.16
CA SER A 9 6.65 20.62 -23.45
C SER A 9 6.29 19.20 -23.88
N CYS A 10 5.58 19.10 -25.00
CA CYS A 10 5.11 17.84 -25.60
C CYS A 10 6.30 17.00 -26.08
N SER A 11 7.04 16.40 -25.14
CA SER A 11 8.13 15.48 -25.43
C SER A 11 7.54 14.11 -25.78
N ILE A 12 8.05 13.50 -26.85
CA ILE A 12 7.64 12.16 -27.27
C ILE A 12 8.29 11.11 -26.36
N CYS A 13 7.59 10.02 -26.11
CA CYS A 13 8.12 8.90 -25.33
C CYS A 13 9.39 8.33 -25.97
N ARG A 14 10.49 8.29 -25.22
CA ARG A 14 11.79 7.75 -25.68
C ARG A 14 11.81 6.26 -26.02
N LYS A 15 10.76 5.51 -25.62
CA LYS A 15 10.71 4.04 -25.70
C LYS A 15 9.99 3.59 -26.96
N CYS A 16 8.82 4.17 -27.25
CA CYS A 16 8.06 3.87 -28.47
C CYS A 16 8.25 4.91 -29.57
N ASN A 17 8.73 6.13 -29.26
CA ASN A 17 8.87 7.24 -30.20
C ASN A 17 7.55 7.66 -30.90
N GLU A 18 6.40 7.28 -30.36
CA GLU A 18 5.08 7.52 -30.97
C GLU A 18 4.17 8.36 -30.07
N SER A 19 3.99 7.93 -28.82
CA SER A 19 3.03 8.56 -27.90
C SER A 19 3.62 9.75 -27.15
N PRO A 20 2.82 10.77 -26.79
CA PRO A 20 3.27 11.85 -25.92
C PRO A 20 3.68 11.31 -24.54
N ALA A 21 4.70 11.91 -23.94
CA ALA A 21 5.15 11.55 -22.62
C ALA A 21 4.21 12.07 -21.54
N ASN A 22 3.95 11.22 -20.53
CA ASN A 22 3.16 11.56 -19.34
C ASN A 22 4.04 11.66 -18.09
N VAL A 23 5.22 11.04 -18.11
CA VAL A 23 6.15 10.97 -16.96
C VAL A 23 7.57 11.21 -17.44
N VAL A 24 8.31 12.10 -16.77
CA VAL A 24 9.74 12.32 -17.04
C VAL A 24 10.55 11.82 -15.85
N LEU A 25 11.35 10.77 -16.05
CA LEU A 25 12.21 10.22 -15.01
C LEU A 25 13.54 10.96 -14.95
N GLN A 26 13.99 11.25 -13.73
CA GLN A 26 15.28 11.92 -13.45
C GLN A 26 15.44 13.24 -14.22
N ASN A 27 14.33 13.92 -14.53
CA ASN A 27 14.28 15.14 -15.36
C ASN A 27 14.89 14.98 -16.77
N LYS A 28 15.10 13.75 -17.25
CA LYS A 28 15.82 13.47 -18.51
C LYS A 28 15.13 12.47 -19.42
N PHE A 29 14.32 11.57 -18.87
CA PHE A 29 13.82 10.42 -19.62
C PHE A 29 12.29 10.44 -19.73
N PRO A 30 11.74 10.95 -20.84
CA PRO A 30 10.29 11.04 -21.06
C PRO A 30 9.69 9.69 -21.46
N TYR A 31 8.61 9.28 -20.79
CA TYR A 31 7.86 8.06 -21.05
C TYR A 31 6.36 8.34 -21.16
N CYS A 32 5.69 7.71 -22.14
CA CYS A 32 4.24 7.58 -22.11
C CYS A 32 3.82 6.59 -21.01
N ARG A 33 2.54 6.64 -20.62
CA ARG A 33 1.99 5.81 -19.54
C ARG A 33 2.25 4.31 -19.76
N SER A 34 2.00 3.77 -20.94
CA SER A 34 2.16 2.33 -21.22
C SER A 34 3.62 1.86 -21.10
N CYS A 35 4.56 2.61 -21.70
CA CYS A 35 5.99 2.31 -21.63
C CYS A 35 6.54 2.46 -20.20
N PHE A 36 6.07 3.46 -19.46
CA PHE A 36 6.43 3.63 -18.06
C PHE A 36 5.95 2.45 -17.20
N THR A 37 4.66 2.08 -17.30
CA THR A 37 4.10 0.95 -16.55
C THR A 37 4.84 -0.35 -16.86
N THR A 38 5.12 -0.61 -18.14
CA THR A 38 5.89 -1.80 -18.56
C THR A 38 7.28 -1.83 -17.94
N MET A 39 7.96 -0.67 -17.92
CA MET A 39 9.29 -0.54 -17.33
C MET A 39 9.25 -0.80 -15.82
N VAL A 40 8.28 -0.23 -15.10
CA VAL A 40 8.12 -0.45 -13.65
C VAL A 40 7.84 -1.92 -13.35
N SER A 41 6.91 -2.56 -14.07
CA SER A 41 6.60 -3.98 -13.91
C SER A 41 7.82 -4.86 -14.16
N HIS A 42 8.65 -4.53 -15.16
CA HIS A 42 9.90 -5.24 -15.41
C HIS A 42 10.91 -5.08 -14.26
N LYS A 43 11.05 -3.86 -13.72
CA LYS A 43 11.94 -3.57 -12.59
C LYS A 43 11.47 -4.31 -11.32
N TYR A 44 10.17 -4.33 -11.06
CA TYR A 44 9.56 -5.08 -9.96
C TYR A 44 9.92 -6.56 -10.02
N ARG A 45 9.63 -7.23 -11.14
CA ARG A 45 9.93 -8.65 -11.35
C ARG A 45 11.42 -8.97 -11.25
N SER A 46 12.26 -8.11 -11.84
CA SER A 46 13.72 -8.26 -11.76
C SER A 46 14.23 -8.13 -10.33
N THR A 47 13.59 -7.28 -9.52
CA THR A 47 13.95 -7.08 -8.10
C THR A 47 13.57 -8.30 -7.28
N LEU A 48 12.34 -8.81 -7.44
CA LEU A 48 11.89 -10.05 -6.78
C LEU A 48 12.76 -11.26 -7.12
N GLY A 49 13.09 -11.44 -8.40
CA GLY A 49 13.93 -12.56 -8.85
C GLY A 49 15.35 -12.53 -8.28
N LYS A 50 15.91 -11.33 -8.08
CA LYS A 50 17.27 -11.15 -7.50
C LYS A 50 17.27 -11.31 -5.99
N SER A 51 16.27 -10.77 -5.30
CA SER A 51 16.19 -10.85 -3.84
C SER A 51 15.86 -12.25 -3.34
N LYS A 52 15.24 -13.09 -4.19
CA LYS A 52 14.69 -14.40 -3.80
C LYS A 52 13.68 -14.31 -2.65
N LEU A 53 13.08 -13.13 -2.47
CA LEU A 53 12.16 -12.82 -1.38
C LEU A 53 10.85 -13.62 -1.46
N MET A 54 10.41 -13.95 -2.67
CA MET A 54 9.18 -14.68 -2.93
C MET A 54 9.46 -15.85 -3.88
N LYS A 55 9.01 -17.04 -3.49
CA LYS A 55 9.03 -18.28 -4.28
C LYS A 55 7.62 -18.62 -4.74
N HIS A 56 7.56 -19.59 -5.64
CA HIS A 56 6.29 -20.13 -6.12
C HIS A 56 5.56 -20.87 -5.01
N GLY A 57 4.29 -20.55 -4.79
CA GLY A 57 3.46 -21.13 -3.73
C GLY A 57 3.61 -20.46 -2.36
N ASP A 58 4.44 -19.42 -2.25
CA ASP A 58 4.55 -18.68 -0.98
C ASP A 58 3.24 -17.94 -0.69
N ARG A 59 2.87 -17.92 0.59
CA ARG A 59 1.84 -17.05 1.13
C ARG A 59 2.47 -15.72 1.54
N VAL A 60 1.97 -14.63 0.98
CA VAL A 60 2.54 -13.30 1.14
C VAL A 60 1.52 -12.37 1.76
N LEU A 61 1.84 -11.93 2.98
CA LEU A 61 1.08 -10.91 3.67
C LEU A 61 1.58 -9.51 3.25
N VAL A 62 0.66 -8.68 2.76
CA VAL A 62 0.93 -7.28 2.41
C VAL A 62 0.27 -6.40 3.45
N ALA A 63 1.09 -5.71 4.24
CA ALA A 63 0.62 -4.63 5.11
C ALA A 63 0.18 -3.45 4.22
N TYR A 64 -1.11 -3.17 4.23
CA TYR A 64 -1.72 -2.08 3.47
C TYR A 64 -1.97 -0.90 4.39
N SER A 65 -1.51 0.28 3.99
CA SER A 65 -1.63 1.52 4.78
C SER A 65 -2.58 2.55 4.15
N GLY A 66 -3.22 2.24 3.02
CA GLY A 66 -3.96 3.24 2.23
C GLY A 66 -3.08 4.19 1.40
N SER A 67 -1.76 4.15 1.58
CA SER A 67 -0.84 5.02 0.82
C SER A 67 -0.74 4.64 -0.66
N GLY A 68 -0.35 5.62 -1.50
CA GLY A 68 -0.05 5.35 -2.91
C GLY A 68 1.03 4.29 -3.12
N SER A 69 1.96 4.14 -2.17
CA SER A 69 3.00 3.10 -2.20
C SER A 69 2.42 1.69 -1.99
N SER A 70 1.55 1.50 -1.00
CA SER A 70 0.91 0.20 -0.76
C SER A 70 -0.05 -0.18 -1.88
N VAL A 71 -0.80 0.79 -2.42
CA VAL A 71 -1.66 0.58 -3.61
C VAL A 71 -0.81 0.17 -4.83
N CYS A 72 0.28 0.88 -5.08
CA CYS A 72 1.20 0.56 -6.18
C CYS A 72 1.80 -0.85 -6.03
N LEU A 73 2.17 -1.24 -4.80
CA LEU A 73 2.67 -2.58 -4.51
C LEU A 73 1.62 -3.66 -4.83
N LEU A 74 0.37 -3.50 -4.38
CA LEU A 74 -0.72 -4.44 -4.70
C LEU A 74 -0.95 -4.56 -6.21
N ASN A 75 -0.95 -3.44 -6.92
CA ASN A 75 -1.10 -3.43 -8.37
C ASN A 75 0.08 -4.13 -9.06
N MET A 76 1.32 -3.94 -8.59
CA MET A 76 2.48 -4.66 -9.13
C MET A 76 2.41 -6.16 -8.85
N ILE A 77 1.92 -6.59 -7.69
CA ILE A 77 1.68 -8.01 -7.37
C ILE A 77 0.64 -8.59 -8.33
N LYS A 78 -0.54 -7.97 -8.44
CA LYS A 78 -1.63 -8.44 -9.32
C LYS A 78 -1.17 -8.56 -10.78
N VAL A 79 -0.60 -7.49 -11.33
CA VAL A 79 -0.06 -7.51 -12.70
C VAL A 79 1.00 -8.61 -12.88
N ALA A 80 1.88 -8.84 -11.89
CA ALA A 80 2.91 -9.86 -12.00
C ALA A 80 2.39 -11.30 -11.92
N MET A 81 1.25 -11.52 -11.26
CA MET A 81 0.53 -12.80 -11.20
C MET A 81 -0.23 -13.07 -12.50
N GLU A 82 -0.85 -12.04 -13.07
CA GLU A 82 -1.70 -12.13 -14.26
C GLU A 82 -0.93 -12.11 -15.58
N ASP A 83 0.31 -11.58 -15.60
CA ASP A 83 1.11 -11.42 -16.83
C ASP A 83 1.36 -12.76 -17.54
N VAL A 84 0.44 -13.07 -18.46
CA VAL A 84 0.42 -14.25 -19.32
C VAL A 84 1.56 -14.25 -20.34
N SER A 85 2.18 -13.10 -20.62
CA SER A 85 3.27 -12.98 -21.58
C SER A 85 4.60 -13.53 -21.06
N LYS A 86 4.72 -13.79 -19.74
CA LYS A 86 5.97 -14.23 -19.11
C LYS A 86 5.95 -15.73 -18.82
N LYS A 87 7.00 -16.42 -19.28
CA LYS A 87 7.21 -17.88 -19.08
C LYS A 87 7.21 -18.33 -17.60
N LYS A 88 7.57 -17.45 -16.66
CA LYS A 88 7.54 -17.72 -15.21
C LYS A 88 6.55 -16.80 -14.51
N LYS A 89 5.29 -17.22 -14.36
CA LYS A 89 4.32 -16.49 -13.53
C LYS A 89 4.77 -16.50 -12.07
N ILE A 90 4.64 -15.35 -11.41
CA ILE A 90 4.71 -15.33 -9.94
C ILE A 90 3.37 -15.90 -9.50
N LYS A 91 3.38 -17.09 -8.87
CA LYS A 91 2.18 -17.65 -8.25
C LYS A 91 2.41 -17.62 -6.76
N THR A 92 1.79 -16.66 -6.10
CA THR A 92 1.79 -16.49 -4.66
C THR A 92 0.36 -16.33 -4.22
N GLU A 93 0.06 -16.79 -3.01
CA GLU A 93 -1.21 -16.51 -2.36
C GLU A 93 -1.03 -15.17 -1.62
N THR A 94 -1.69 -14.13 -2.10
CA THR A 94 -1.52 -12.78 -1.55
C THR A 94 -2.66 -12.48 -0.59
N ILE A 95 -2.31 -12.15 0.64
CA ILE A 95 -3.23 -11.75 1.70
C ILE A 95 -2.93 -10.30 2.04
N VAL A 96 -3.96 -9.47 2.17
CA VAL A 96 -3.85 -8.05 2.52
C VAL A 96 -4.29 -7.86 3.96
N LEU A 97 -3.49 -7.15 4.75
CA LEU A 97 -3.84 -6.77 6.12
C LEU A 97 -3.82 -5.25 6.24
N PHE A 98 -4.94 -4.66 6.62
CA PHE A 98 -5.01 -3.28 7.09
C PHE A 98 -4.92 -3.28 8.62
N ILE A 99 -3.97 -2.51 9.16
CA ILE A 99 -3.83 -2.28 10.59
C ILE A 99 -4.33 -0.87 10.85
N ASP A 100 -5.41 -0.79 11.61
CA ASP A 100 -6.00 0.48 11.97
C ASP A 100 -5.32 1.05 13.22
N ASP A 101 -4.49 2.06 12.99
CA ASP A 101 -3.77 2.84 13.98
C ASP A 101 -4.40 4.21 14.26
N MET A 102 -5.62 4.47 13.75
CA MET A 102 -6.28 5.75 13.95
C MET A 102 -6.64 5.97 15.42
N MET A 103 -6.36 7.17 15.93
CA MET A 103 -6.60 7.52 17.34
C MET A 103 -8.01 8.07 17.55
N PRO A 104 -8.80 7.58 18.53
CA PRO A 104 -10.15 8.07 18.80
C PRO A 104 -10.24 9.57 19.15
N SER A 105 -9.16 10.16 19.67
CA SER A 105 -9.08 11.62 19.92
C SER A 105 -8.97 12.47 18.66
N ILE A 106 -8.65 11.86 17.52
CA ILE A 106 -8.42 12.55 16.23
C ILE A 106 -9.50 12.17 15.22
N VAL A 107 -9.88 10.89 15.20
CA VAL A 107 -10.83 10.31 14.24
C VAL A 107 -11.97 9.69 15.03
N ASP A 108 -13.17 10.27 14.92
CA ASP A 108 -14.39 9.71 15.51
C ASP A 108 -14.85 8.44 14.79
N ASP A 109 -15.74 7.68 15.43
CA ASP A 109 -16.20 6.37 14.92
C ASP A 109 -16.88 6.46 13.55
N ASN A 110 -17.59 7.54 13.24
CA ASN A 110 -18.24 7.71 11.94
C ASN A 110 -17.20 7.96 10.84
N HIS A 111 -16.21 8.82 11.12
CA HIS A 111 -15.11 9.09 10.19
C HIS A 111 -14.25 7.84 9.97
N ARG A 112 -13.91 7.12 11.05
CA ARG A 112 -13.20 5.84 11.02
C ARG A 112 -13.92 4.82 10.14
N SER A 113 -15.23 4.65 10.34
CA SER A 113 -16.06 3.72 9.55
C SER A 113 -16.06 4.06 8.07
N ARG A 114 -16.11 5.36 7.71
CA ARG A 114 -16.03 5.81 6.30
C ARG A 114 -14.68 5.46 5.69
N ILE A 115 -13.58 5.72 6.39
CA ILE A 115 -12.22 5.40 5.92
C ILE A 115 -12.08 3.88 5.68
N ILE A 116 -12.56 3.06 6.61
CA ILE A 116 -12.52 1.59 6.47
C ILE A 116 -13.35 1.14 5.25
N SER A 117 -14.53 1.74 5.04
CA SER A 117 -15.35 1.46 3.85
C SER A 117 -14.65 1.86 2.54
N GLU A 118 -14.05 3.05 2.49
CA GLU A 118 -13.30 3.50 1.31
C GLU A 118 -12.10 2.59 1.01
N ILE A 119 -11.40 2.13 2.06
CA ILE A 119 -10.32 1.17 1.93
C ILE A 119 -10.83 -0.16 1.38
N HIS A 120 -11.92 -0.70 1.95
CA HIS A 120 -12.56 -1.92 1.48
C HIS A 120 -12.89 -1.83 -0.03
N ASP A 121 -13.52 -0.74 -0.45
CA ASP A 121 -13.93 -0.53 -1.83
C ASP A 121 -12.74 -0.35 -2.76
N SER A 122 -11.71 0.39 -2.34
CA SER A 122 -10.46 0.54 -3.10
C SER A 122 -9.71 -0.78 -3.30
N LEU A 123 -9.89 -1.73 -2.38
CA LEU A 123 -9.27 -3.05 -2.42
C LEU A 123 -10.13 -4.09 -3.13
N HIS A 124 -11.39 -3.79 -3.48
CA HIS A 124 -12.30 -4.68 -4.20
C HIS A 124 -11.69 -5.23 -5.52
N PRO A 125 -11.10 -4.40 -6.40
CA PRO A 125 -10.61 -4.86 -7.71
C PRO A 125 -9.44 -5.84 -7.65
N TYR A 126 -8.76 -6.01 -6.51
CA TYR A 126 -7.59 -6.87 -6.42
C TYR A 126 -7.93 -8.35 -6.22
N GLU A 127 -9.12 -8.66 -5.69
CA GLU A 127 -9.58 -10.05 -5.46
C GLU A 127 -8.64 -10.88 -4.56
N PHE A 128 -7.89 -10.22 -3.68
CA PHE A 128 -7.11 -10.87 -2.62
C PHE A 128 -7.96 -11.07 -1.37
N ASP A 129 -7.57 -12.03 -0.53
CA ASP A 129 -8.11 -12.12 0.83
C ASP A 129 -7.68 -10.90 1.62
N LYS A 130 -8.62 -10.28 2.34
CA LYS A 130 -8.44 -8.99 2.99
C LYS A 130 -8.86 -9.09 4.44
N TYR A 131 -7.97 -8.68 5.32
CA TYR A 131 -8.15 -8.71 6.77
C TYR A 131 -7.90 -7.34 7.38
N TYR A 132 -8.47 -7.16 8.55
CA TYR A 132 -8.45 -5.96 9.37
C TYR A 132 -8.04 -6.33 10.80
N THR A 133 -7.25 -5.47 11.42
CA THR A 133 -7.00 -5.50 12.87
C THR A 133 -6.78 -4.08 13.37
N THR A 134 -6.86 -3.87 14.69
CA THR A 134 -6.50 -2.59 15.31
C THR A 134 -5.08 -2.65 15.86
N LEU A 135 -4.41 -1.50 15.96
CA LEU A 135 -3.11 -1.43 16.61
C LEU A 135 -3.18 -1.88 18.07
N ASP A 136 -4.30 -1.61 18.75
CA ASP A 136 -4.59 -2.08 20.12
C ASP A 136 -4.47 -3.60 20.29
N SER A 137 -4.67 -4.39 19.23
CA SER A 137 -4.58 -5.85 19.28
C SER A 137 -3.19 -6.38 19.68
N ILE A 138 -2.15 -5.53 19.61
CA ILE A 138 -0.80 -5.86 20.05
C ILE A 138 -0.72 -6.18 21.55
N PHE A 139 -1.68 -5.68 22.35
CA PHE A 139 -1.73 -5.92 23.78
C PHE A 139 -2.50 -7.19 24.17
N ASP A 140 -3.10 -7.88 23.20
CA ASP A 140 -3.80 -9.13 23.43
C ASP A 140 -2.83 -10.31 23.29
N ASP A 141 -3.07 -11.40 24.04
CA ASP A 141 -2.27 -12.63 23.92
C ASP A 141 -2.27 -13.18 22.48
N SER A 142 -3.35 -12.91 21.74
CA SER A 142 -3.47 -13.15 20.31
C SER A 142 -4.17 -11.98 19.63
N PRO A 143 -3.61 -11.41 18.55
CA PRO A 143 -4.21 -10.27 17.88
C PRO A 143 -5.55 -10.65 17.25
N SER A 144 -6.58 -9.83 17.49
CA SER A 144 -7.88 -9.98 16.85
C SER A 144 -7.81 -9.59 15.38
N ILE A 145 -7.89 -10.58 14.48
CA ILE A 145 -7.85 -10.40 13.03
C ILE A 145 -9.19 -10.84 12.47
N VAL A 146 -9.86 -9.96 11.74
CA VAL A 146 -11.17 -10.21 11.13
C VAL A 146 -11.14 -9.93 9.63
N PRO A 147 -12.03 -10.53 8.82
CA PRO A 147 -12.17 -10.15 7.42
C PRO A 147 -12.49 -8.66 7.30
N LEU A 148 -11.82 -7.97 6.37
CA LEU A 148 -12.09 -6.57 6.08
C LEU A 148 -13.42 -6.47 5.31
N GLY A 149 -14.44 -5.89 5.93
CA GLY A 149 -15.76 -5.66 5.34
C GLY A 149 -16.20 -4.20 5.37
N SER A 150 -17.29 -3.89 4.69
CA SER A 150 -17.89 -2.53 4.66
C SER A 150 -18.40 -2.05 6.02
N HIS A 151 -18.72 -2.97 6.92
CA HIS A 151 -19.20 -2.69 8.28
C HIS A 151 -18.38 -3.46 9.31
N THR A 152 -17.05 -3.35 9.22
CA THR A 152 -16.16 -3.97 10.21
C THR A 152 -16.39 -3.28 11.56
N ASP A 153 -16.75 -4.04 12.60
CA ASP A 153 -16.94 -3.50 13.94
C ASP A 153 -15.62 -2.88 14.39
N SER A 154 -15.61 -1.55 14.45
CA SER A 154 -14.38 -0.78 14.55
C SER A 154 -13.88 -0.86 15.97
N GLY A 155 -12.98 -1.80 16.24
CA GLY A 155 -12.28 -1.86 17.54
C GLY A 155 -11.65 -0.49 17.87
N VAL A 156 -11.59 -0.15 19.15
CA VAL A 156 -11.12 1.18 19.60
C VAL A 156 -9.65 1.09 20.02
N ASN A 157 -8.80 2.00 19.53
CA ASN A 157 -7.39 2.09 19.92
C ASN A 157 -7.18 2.75 21.31
N SER A 158 -7.99 2.34 22.29
CA SER A 158 -8.05 2.98 23.62
C SER A 158 -6.82 2.70 24.47
N ARG A 159 -6.20 1.52 24.38
CA ARG A 159 -5.01 1.17 25.16
C ARG A 159 -3.78 1.87 24.63
N VAL A 160 -3.61 1.92 23.30
CA VAL A 160 -2.56 2.72 22.65
C VAL A 160 -2.73 4.19 23.04
N GLN A 161 -3.95 4.74 22.94
CA GLN A 161 -4.20 6.13 23.31
C GLN A 161 -3.89 6.39 24.79
N ASN A 162 -4.26 5.49 25.70
CA ASN A 162 -3.93 5.59 27.12
C ASN A 162 -2.42 5.54 27.38
N LEU A 163 -1.66 4.75 26.61
CA LEU A 163 -0.20 4.72 26.71
C LEU A 163 0.43 6.03 26.23
N ILE A 164 -0.07 6.58 25.12
CA ILE A 164 0.37 7.90 24.61
C ILE A 164 0.02 9.00 25.60
N ALA A 165 -1.16 8.96 26.24
CA ALA A 165 -1.54 9.94 27.25
C ALA A 165 -0.69 9.85 28.54
N LYS A 166 -0.14 8.66 28.83
CA LYS A 166 0.73 8.41 30.00
C LYS A 166 2.20 8.79 29.75
N THR A 167 2.64 9.02 28.52
CA THR A 167 4.01 9.51 28.28
C THR A 167 4.12 10.97 28.71
N SER A 168 5.05 11.23 29.63
CA SER A 168 4.99 12.33 30.60
C SER A 168 5.24 13.75 30.06
N THR A 169 5.50 13.94 28.76
CA THR A 169 5.65 15.29 28.18
C THR A 169 5.09 15.41 26.77
N ALA A 170 4.51 16.57 26.45
CA ALA A 170 4.00 16.90 25.12
C ALA A 170 5.07 16.77 24.01
N THR A 171 6.34 17.00 24.35
CA THR A 171 7.49 16.78 23.45
C THR A 171 7.69 15.30 23.14
N SER A 172 7.64 14.42 24.13
CA SER A 172 7.75 12.97 23.91
C SER A 172 6.58 12.39 23.13
N VAL A 173 5.37 12.93 23.30
CA VAL A 173 4.19 12.54 22.52
C VAL A 173 4.33 12.98 21.05
N ASN A 174 4.72 14.22 20.79
CA ASN A 174 4.92 14.71 19.42
C ASN A 174 6.09 14.00 18.72
N ASP A 175 7.18 13.69 19.42
CA ASP A 175 8.28 12.90 18.89
C ASP A 175 7.86 11.45 18.58
N LEU A 176 6.96 10.87 19.36
CA LEU A 176 6.43 9.53 19.13
C LEU A 176 5.45 9.52 17.94
N LEU A 177 4.52 10.49 17.89
CA LEU A 177 3.56 10.63 16.79
C LEU A 177 4.26 10.95 15.47
N GLY A 178 5.27 11.82 15.48
CA GLY A 178 6.06 12.15 14.29
C GLY A 178 6.93 11.00 13.76
N LYS A 179 7.16 9.95 14.56
CA LYS A 179 7.82 8.71 14.12
C LYS A 179 6.85 7.66 13.58
N LEU A 180 5.56 7.80 13.86
CA LEU A 180 4.50 6.88 13.42
C LEU A 180 3.84 7.32 12.10
N SER A 181 3.97 8.59 11.72
CA SER A 181 3.53 9.17 10.43
C SER A 181 4.60 9.12 9.34
#